data_AF-A0A101IAA6-F1
#
_entry.id   AF-A0A101IAA6-F1
#
_cell.length_a   1.000
_cell.length_b   1.000
_cell.length_c   1.000
_cell.angle_alpha   90.00
_cell.angle_beta   90.00
_cell.angle_gamma   90.00
#
_symmetry.space_group_name_H-M   'P 1'
#
loop_
_entity.id
_entity.type
_entity.pdbx_description
1 polymer ?
#
loop_
_entity_poly.entity_id
_entity_poly.type
_entity_poly.pdbx_seq_one_letter_code
_entity_poly.pdbx_strand_id
1 'polypeptide(L)' 'MGSIGNLAPVGMKMATEIEKELGRERLIATVGDTVAFLKTYQEVALKQSYYLLEDETFLILEKLLGI' A
#
# COMPACT_ATOMS: atom_id res chain seq x y z
N MET A 1 -6.59 17.61 25.24
CA MET A 1 -5.35 17.31 24.48
C MET A 1 -5.74 16.62 23.18
N GLY A 2 -5.80 17.36 22.08
CA GLY A 2 -5.98 16.75 20.76
C GLY A 2 -4.71 15.97 20.42
N SER A 3 -4.84 14.66 20.22
CA SER A 3 -3.75 13.87 19.65
C SER A 3 -3.40 14.50 18.30
N ILE A 4 -2.20 15.03 18.19
CA ILE A 4 -1.58 15.31 16.90
C ILE A 4 -1.54 13.95 16.22
N GLY A 5 -2.53 13.67 15.36
CA GLY A 5 -2.56 12.44 14.60
C GLY A 5 -1.20 12.30 13.94
N ASN A 6 -0.47 11.23 14.28
CA ASN A 6 0.89 11.01 13.80
C ASN A 6 0.90 11.23 12.28
N LEU A 7 1.47 12.34 11.84
CA LEU A 7 1.69 12.70 10.44
C LEU A 7 2.81 11.82 9.87
N ALA A 8 2.66 10.50 10.01
CA ALA A 8 3.55 9.57 9.35
C ALA A 8 3.37 9.76 7.83
N PRO A 9 4.46 9.79 7.05
CA PRO A 9 4.36 9.74 5.59
C PRO A 9 3.42 8.62 5.17
N VAL A 10 2.56 8.88 4.18
CA VAL A 10 1.52 7.93 3.76
C VAL A 10 2.12 6.55 3.45
N GLY A 11 3.28 6.51 2.77
CA GLY A 11 3.99 5.25 2.51
C GLY A 11 4.43 4.48 3.77
N MET A 12 4.81 5.16 4.85
CA MET A 12 5.14 4.51 6.12
C MET A 12 3.90 3.94 6.81
N LYS A 13 2.78 4.66 6.74
CA LYS A 13 1.50 4.16 7.24
C LYS A 13 1.11 2.89 6.48
N MET A 14 1.15 2.92 5.15
CA MET A 14 0.84 1.76 4.31
C MET A 14 1.74 0.57 4.62
N ALA A 15 3.06 0.78 4.73
CA ALA A 15 4.01 -0.28 5.07
C ALA A 15 3.71 -0.90 6.44
N THR A 16 3.38 -0.07 7.43
CA THR A 16 3.00 -0.54 8.78
C THR A 16 1.73 -1.37 8.75
N GLU A 17 0.74 -0.96 7.94
CA GLU A 17 -0.52 -1.69 7.81
C GLU A 17 -0.35 -3.01 7.06
N ILE A 18 0.49 -3.05 6.02
CA ILE A 18 0.89 -4.31 5.35
C ILE A 18 1.59 -5.25 6.34
N GLU A 19 2.57 -4.77 7.11
CA GLU A 19 3.29 -5.60 8.07
C GLU A 19 2.34 -6.21 9.12
N LYS A 20 1.37 -5.43 9.61
CA LYS A 20 0.38 -5.88 10.60
C LYS A 20 -0.62 -6.89 10.03
N GLU A 21 -1.14 -6.65 8.82
CA GLU A 21 -2.28 -7.41 8.27
C GLU A 21 -1.88 -8.61 7.42
N LEU A 22 -0.70 -8.55 6.78
CA LEU A 22 -0.21 -9.55 5.82
C LEU A 22 1.16 -10.12 6.20
N GLY A 23 1.83 -9.53 7.20
CA GLY A 23 3.11 -9.99 7.72
C GLY A 23 4.32 -9.30 7.06
N ARG A 24 5.43 -9.32 7.79
CA ARG A 24 6.70 -8.69 7.39
C ARG A 24 7.27 -9.24 6.08
N GLU A 25 7.16 -10.54 5.85
CA GLU A 25 7.69 -11.17 4.62
C GLU A 25 7.00 -10.62 3.37
N ARG A 26 5.67 -10.43 3.42
CA ARG A 26 4.89 -9.85 2.33
C ARG A 26 5.28 -8.40 2.04
N LEU A 27 5.56 -7.62 3.08
CA LEU A 27 6.09 -6.26 2.95
C LEU A 27 7.46 -6.25 2.26
N ILE A 28 8.42 -7.04 2.76
CA ILE A 28 9.78 -7.08 2.22
C ILE A 28 9.78 -7.50 0.74
N ALA A 29 8.94 -8.48 0.38
CA ALA A 29 8.83 -8.96 -0.99
C ALA A 29 8.33 -7.90 -1.98
N THR A 30 7.65 -6.85 -1.51
CA THR A 30 6.96 -5.90 -2.40
C THR A 30 7.42 -4.46 -2.26
N VAL A 31 8.06 -4.06 -1.15
CA VAL A 31 8.47 -2.66 -0.89
C VAL A 31 9.42 -2.07 -1.93
N GLY A 32 10.19 -2.91 -2.64
CA GLY A 32 11.10 -2.48 -3.71
C GLY A 32 10.43 -2.25 -5.07
N ASP A 33 9.18 -2.70 -5.23
CA ASP A 33 8.40 -2.57 -6.46
C ASP A 33 7.16 -1.73 -6.16
N THR A 34 7.08 -0.55 -6.78
CA THR A 34 6.00 0.41 -6.51
C THR A 34 4.62 -0.17 -6.84
N VAL A 35 4.47 -0.88 -7.95
CA VAL A 35 3.18 -1.44 -8.35
C VAL A 35 2.81 -2.61 -7.45
N ALA A 36 3.76 -3.51 -7.18
CA ALA A 36 3.52 -4.64 -6.28
C ALA A 36 3.19 -4.18 -4.85
N PHE A 37 3.84 -3.12 -4.37
CA PHE A 37 3.55 -2.51 -3.07
C PHE A 37 2.12 -1.97 -3.01
N LEU A 38 1.68 -1.22 -4.03
CA LEU A 38 0.32 -0.67 -4.09
C LEU A 38 -0.75 -1.77 -4.23
N LYS A 39 -0.50 -2.81 -5.04
CA LYS A 39 -1.39 -3.98 -5.13
C LYS A 39 -1.48 -4.74 -3.81
N THR A 40 -0.36 -4.87 -3.09
CA THR A 40 -0.36 -5.49 -1.75
C THR A 40 -1.15 -4.65 -0.74
N TYR A 41 -1.02 -3.32 -0.80
CA TYR A 41 -1.83 -2.44 0.05
C TYR A 41 -3.33 -2.51 -0.27
N GLN A 42 -3.73 -2.78 -1.52
CA GLN A 42 -5.15 -3.00 -1.85
C GLN A 42 -5.77 -4.18 -1.09
N GLU A 43 -5.00 -5.23 -0.82
CA GLU A 43 -5.47 -6.36 0.00
C GLU A 43 -5.78 -5.90 1.43
N VAL A 44 -4.96 -5.01 1.99
CA VAL A 44 -5.19 -4.37 3.29
C VAL A 44 -6.40 -3.45 3.24
N ALA A 45 -6.47 -2.58 2.22
CA ALA A 45 -7.57 -1.64 2.03
C ALA A 45 -8.92 -2.37 1.92
N LEU A 46 -8.96 -3.51 1.22
CA LEU A 46 -10.15 -4.34 1.10
C LEU A 46 -10.60 -4.87 2.46
N LYS A 47 -9.69 -5.40 3.29
CA LYS A 47 -10.00 -5.87 4.65
C LYS A 47 -10.54 -4.75 5.55
N GLN A 48 -10.05 -3.53 5.38
CA GLN A 48 -10.45 -2.36 6.17
C GLN A 48 -11.61 -1.56 5.56
N SER A 49 -12.19 -2.02 4.46
CA SER A 49 -13.26 -1.31 3.72
C SER A 49 -12.86 0.12 3.31
N TYR A 50 -11.59 0.30 2.95
CA TYR A 50 -11.07 1.55 2.40
C TYR A 50 -11.35 1.63 0.90
N TYR A 51 -11.11 2.83 0.33
CA TYR A 51 -11.17 3.03 -1.11
C TYR A 51 -10.18 2.12 -1.83
N LEU A 52 -10.63 1.54 -2.95
CA LEU A 52 -9.81 0.69 -3.81
C LEU A 52 -9.60 1.36 -5.15
N LEU A 53 -8.36 1.34 -5.62
CA LEU A 53 -8.04 1.70 -7.01
C LEU A 53 -8.63 0.65 -7.97
N GLU A 54 -9.01 1.10 -9.16
CA GLU A 54 -9.48 0.23 -10.24
C GLU A 54 -8.28 -0.47 -10.93
N ASP A 55 -8.51 -1.65 -11.51
CA ASP A 55 -7.48 -2.42 -12.21
C ASP A 55 -6.79 -1.62 -13.34
N GLU A 56 -7.56 -0.77 -14.03
CA GLU A 56 -7.05 0.13 -15.08
C GLU A 56 -5.98 1.08 -14.54
N THR A 57 -6.07 1.49 -13.28
CA THR A 57 -5.07 2.36 -12.64
C THR A 57 -3.72 1.66 -12.56
N PHE A 58 -3.69 0.37 -12.22
CA PHE A 58 -2.44 -0.39 -12.14
C PHE A 58 -1.83 -0.62 -13.52
N LEU A 59 -2.65 -0.89 -14.55
CA LEU A 59 -2.18 -1.03 -15.93
C LEU A 59 -1.52 0.25 -16.45
N ILE A 60 -2.04 1.42 -16.07
CA ILE A 60 -1.46 2.71 -16.41
C ILE A 60 -0.14 2.92 -15.67
N LEU A 61 -0.09 2.59 -14.37
CA LEU A 61 1.13 2.74 -13.56
C LEU A 61 2.28 1.85 -14.06
N GLU A 62 2.00 0.59 -14.40
CA GLU A 62 2.99 -0.33 -14.99
C GLU A 62 3.60 0.27 -16.27
N LYS A 63 2.75 0.76 -17.18
CA LYS A 63 3.19 1.43 -18.42
C LYS A 63 4.04 2.68 -18.16
N LEU A 64 3.67 3.51 -17.19
CA LEU A 64 4.39 4.76 -16.87
C LEU A 64 5.76 4.49 -16.23
N LEU A 65 5.87 3.42 -15.45
CA LEU A 65 7.11 3.05 -14.76
C LEU A 65 8.01 2.13 -15.60
N GLY A 66 7.53 1.65 -16.75
CA GLY A 66 8.28 0.77 -17.64
C GLY A 66 8.51 -0.64 -17.07
N ILE A 67 7.56 -1.11 -16.25
CA ILE A 67 7.56 -2.43 -15.58
C ILE A 67 6.57 -3.34 -16.28
#